data_AF-A0A261GL26-F1
#
_entry.id   AF-A0A261GL26-F1
#
_cell.length_a   1.000
_cell.length_b   1.000
_cell.length_c   1.000
_cell.angle_alpha   90.00
_cell.angle_beta   90.00
_cell.angle_gamma   90.00
#
_symmetry.space_group_name_H-M   'P 1'
#
loop_
_entity.id
_entity.type
_entity.pdbx_description
1 polymer ?
#
loop_
_entity_poly.entity_id
_entity_poly.type
_entity_poly.pdbx_seq_one_letter_code
_entity_poly.pdbx_strand_id
1 'polypeptide(L)'
;MISLNSRTDKEIDNLMTIVRNFSLFEAMNNGVKQGGKKFAAILIDEQGQQAPPNKQALIDTLAQAKSLRMPIYILEIDSKVNQQAIAPIVLGKNANPLVKTNSNFCIEGATVVKKPHISMFNPKTNLDMKKELQSKNIDAVVIMGQKTNQCVKTNAVGGFTDRQNQNYFAGLNDICKVYTCDDILRDQSEATWKNAKNVFFYTKLKKD
;
A
#
# COMPACT_ATOMS: atom_id res chain seq x y z
N MET A 1 -52.23 2.73 -5.56
CA MET A 1 -51.23 2.03 -4.73
C MET A 1 -50.05 1.69 -5.60
N ILE A 2 -48.92 2.39 -5.42
CA ILE A 2 -47.70 2.11 -6.18
C ILE A 2 -46.97 0.98 -5.46
N SER A 3 -46.81 -0.15 -6.16
CA SER A 3 -46.02 -1.29 -5.76
C SER A 3 -44.56 -0.86 -5.56
N LEU A 4 -44.08 -0.90 -4.32
CA LEU A 4 -42.67 -0.77 -3.98
C LEU A 4 -41.95 -2.05 -4.41
N ASN A 5 -41.56 -2.09 -5.69
CA ASN A 5 -40.74 -3.16 -6.25
C ASN A 5 -39.36 -3.17 -5.55
N SER A 6 -39.14 -4.24 -4.78
CA SER A 6 -37.93 -5.07 -4.81
C SER A 6 -36.62 -4.34 -5.12
N ARG A 7 -36.09 -3.59 -4.16
CA ARG A 7 -34.63 -3.47 -4.04
C ARG A 7 -34.10 -4.81 -3.56
N THR A 8 -33.82 -5.68 -4.52
CA THR A 8 -33.22 -6.99 -4.32
C THR A 8 -31.94 -6.88 -3.52
N ASP A 9 -31.75 -7.79 -2.56
CA ASP A 9 -30.59 -7.97 -1.67
C ASP A 9 -29.21 -8.04 -2.37
N LYS A 10 -29.17 -8.00 -3.71
CA LYS A 10 -27.95 -7.94 -4.52
C LYS A 10 -27.20 -6.60 -4.50
N GLU A 11 -27.84 -5.51 -4.06
CA GLU A 11 -27.14 -4.21 -3.91
C GLU A 11 -26.41 -4.06 -2.57
N ILE A 12 -26.66 -4.95 -1.60
CA ILE A 12 -26.07 -4.87 -0.25
C ILE A 12 -24.72 -5.61 -0.16
N ASP A 13 -24.44 -6.58 -1.04
CA ASP A 13 -23.15 -7.29 -1.09
C ASP A 13 -21.99 -6.46 -1.68
N ASN A 14 -22.27 -5.23 -2.13
CA ASN A 14 -21.27 -4.34 -2.73
C ASN A 14 -20.61 -3.38 -1.72
N LEU A 15 -20.83 -3.56 -0.41
CA LEU A 15 -20.46 -2.56 0.61
C LEU A 15 -19.71 -3.07 1.85
N MET A 16 -19.26 -4.32 1.90
CA MET A 16 -18.40 -4.78 3.01
C MET A 16 -17.14 -5.49 2.52
N THR A 17 -16.11 -4.71 2.23
CA THR A 17 -14.77 -5.20 1.88
C THR A 17 -13.92 -5.56 3.11
N ILE A 18 -14.55 -5.94 4.23
CA ILE A 18 -13.87 -6.48 5.41
C ILE A 18 -13.85 -8.01 5.29
N VAL A 19 -12.67 -8.58 5.07
CA VAL A 19 -12.48 -10.00 4.86
C VAL A 19 -12.13 -10.70 6.17
N ARG A 20 -13.01 -11.59 6.62
CA ARG A 20 -12.88 -12.31 7.91
C ARG A 20 -12.46 -13.77 7.78
N ASN A 21 -12.83 -14.41 6.66
CA ASN A 21 -12.72 -15.86 6.47
C ASN A 21 -11.36 -16.30 5.90
N PHE A 22 -10.54 -15.34 5.48
CA PHE A 22 -9.20 -15.58 4.94
C PHE A 22 -8.24 -14.57 5.57
N SER A 23 -7.00 -14.98 5.76
CA SER A 23 -5.92 -14.09 6.15
C SER A 23 -5.37 -13.30 4.95
N LEU A 24 -4.69 -12.19 5.23
CA LEU A 24 -3.98 -11.43 4.21
C LEU A 24 -2.92 -12.29 3.50
N PHE A 25 -2.19 -13.13 4.22
CA PHE A 25 -1.20 -14.03 3.62
C PHE A 25 -1.84 -15.07 2.70
N GLU A 26 -3.00 -15.63 3.05
CA GLU A 26 -3.73 -16.51 2.14
C GLU A 26 -4.16 -15.77 0.86
N ALA A 27 -4.61 -14.51 0.99
CA ALA A 27 -4.95 -13.69 -0.16
C ALA A 27 -3.75 -13.40 -1.07
N MET A 28 -2.57 -13.10 -0.49
CA MET A 28 -1.32 -12.93 -1.25
C MET A 28 -0.96 -14.22 -2.01
N ASN A 29 -0.98 -15.37 -1.32
CA ASN A 29 -0.69 -16.67 -1.91
C ASN A 29 -1.64 -17.01 -3.07
N ASN A 30 -2.95 -16.87 -2.82
CA ASN A 30 -3.98 -17.18 -3.82
C ASN A 30 -3.91 -16.22 -5.00
N GLY A 31 -3.65 -14.93 -4.74
CA GLY A 31 -3.47 -13.91 -5.74
C GLY A 31 -2.36 -14.25 -6.73
N VAL A 32 -1.18 -14.61 -6.21
CA VAL A 32 -0.02 -14.97 -7.05
C VAL A 32 -0.21 -16.31 -7.76
N LYS A 33 -0.77 -17.32 -7.08
CA LYS A 33 -0.96 -18.67 -7.66
C LYS A 33 -2.02 -18.73 -8.77
N GLN A 34 -3.02 -17.85 -8.75
CA GLN A 34 -4.12 -17.87 -9.71
C GLN A 34 -3.75 -17.37 -11.13
N GLY A 35 -2.50 -17.01 -11.39
CA GLY A 35 -1.95 -16.81 -12.75
C GLY A 35 -2.54 -15.64 -13.57
N GLY A 36 -3.58 -14.97 -13.07
CA GLY A 36 -4.23 -13.83 -13.73
C GLY A 36 -4.15 -12.51 -12.96
N LYS A 37 -3.62 -12.52 -11.73
CA LYS A 37 -3.44 -11.33 -10.88
C LYS A 37 -1.96 -11.13 -10.58
N LYS A 38 -1.42 -9.94 -10.80
CA LYS A 38 -0.03 -9.63 -10.45
C LYS A 38 -0.03 -8.72 -9.25
N PHE A 39 0.51 -9.24 -8.15
CA PHE A 39 0.56 -8.56 -6.87
C PHE A 39 1.86 -7.78 -6.69
N ALA A 40 1.81 -6.65 -6.01
CA ALA A 40 2.98 -5.97 -5.46
C ALA A 40 2.81 -5.67 -3.96
N ALA A 41 3.91 -5.42 -3.26
CA ALA A 41 3.89 -4.90 -1.89
C ALA A 41 4.45 -3.48 -1.86
N ILE A 42 3.83 -2.60 -1.07
CA ILE A 42 4.21 -1.20 -0.92
C ILE A 42 4.35 -0.87 0.56
N LEU A 43 5.57 -0.58 1.01
CA LEU A 43 5.90 -0.08 2.34
C LEU A 43 6.00 1.45 2.29
N ILE A 44 5.28 2.14 3.17
CA ILE A 44 5.20 3.61 3.14
C ILE A 44 5.88 4.24 4.36
N ASP A 45 6.91 5.04 4.09
CA ASP A 45 7.52 6.01 4.99
C ASP A 45 8.03 5.46 6.33
N GLU A 46 8.45 4.20 6.36
CA GLU A 46 9.09 3.57 7.53
C GLU A 46 10.58 3.98 7.63
N GLN A 47 10.80 5.29 7.75
CA GLN A 47 12.12 5.94 7.80
C GLN A 47 12.58 6.20 9.24
N GLY A 48 13.90 6.29 9.44
CA GLY A 48 14.51 6.58 10.74
C GLY A 48 14.88 5.33 11.55
N GLN A 49 15.38 5.53 12.78
CA GLN A 49 15.98 4.45 13.57
C GLN A 49 15.01 3.73 14.50
N GLN A 50 13.90 4.38 14.90
CA GLN A 50 12.94 3.78 15.81
C GLN A 50 12.09 2.74 15.09
N ALA A 51 12.12 1.51 15.57
CA ALA A 51 11.26 0.47 15.05
C ALA A 51 9.79 0.70 15.48
N PRO A 52 8.82 0.45 14.59
CA PRO A 52 7.41 0.53 14.92
C PRO A 52 6.98 -0.63 15.84
N PRO A 53 5.90 -0.47 16.63
CA PRO A 53 5.40 -1.55 17.49
C PRO A 53 5.04 -2.84 16.74
N ASN A 54 4.56 -2.72 15.51
CA ASN A 54 4.22 -3.84 14.63
C ASN A 54 5.37 -4.25 13.69
N LYS A 55 6.63 -3.98 14.06
CA LYS A 55 7.84 -4.29 13.27
C LYS A 55 7.81 -5.70 12.68
N GLN A 56 7.49 -6.72 13.49
CA GLN A 56 7.55 -8.11 13.03
C GLN A 56 6.51 -8.39 11.94
N ALA A 57 5.30 -7.85 12.06
CA ALA A 57 4.26 -8.01 11.04
C ALA A 57 4.68 -7.38 9.69
N LEU A 58 5.35 -6.22 9.72
CA LEU A 58 5.90 -5.61 8.51
C LEU A 58 7.01 -6.46 7.88
N ILE A 59 7.96 -6.96 8.70
CA ILE A 59 9.05 -7.84 8.24
C ILE A 59 8.48 -9.12 7.63
N ASP A 60 7.56 -9.78 8.32
CA ASP A 60 6.94 -11.02 7.86
C ASP A 60 6.21 -10.81 6.53
N THR A 61 5.53 -9.67 6.37
CA THR A 61 4.80 -9.35 5.13
C THR A 61 5.75 -9.09 3.97
N LEU A 62 6.84 -8.37 4.20
CA LEU A 62 7.87 -8.14 3.18
C LEU A 62 8.60 -9.44 2.81
N ALA A 63 8.88 -10.30 3.79
CA ALA A 63 9.46 -11.63 3.56
C ALA A 63 8.50 -12.53 2.75
N GLN A 64 7.20 -12.49 3.06
CA GLN A 64 6.16 -13.19 2.30
C GLN A 64 6.04 -12.66 0.87
N ALA A 65 6.11 -11.34 0.68
CA ALA A 65 6.11 -10.75 -0.67
C ALA A 65 7.35 -11.20 -1.47
N LYS A 66 8.53 -11.24 -0.83
CA LYS A 66 9.77 -11.71 -1.46
C LYS A 66 9.68 -13.19 -1.84
N SER A 67 9.18 -14.05 -0.96
CA SER A 67 9.06 -15.49 -1.22
C SER A 67 8.09 -15.78 -2.38
N LEU A 68 7.06 -14.95 -2.52
CA LEU A 68 6.11 -14.99 -3.64
C LEU A 68 6.60 -14.29 -4.91
N ARG A 69 7.83 -13.77 -4.92
CA ARG A 69 8.42 -13.01 -6.03
C ARG A 69 7.57 -11.81 -6.48
N MET A 70 6.83 -11.21 -5.55
CA MET A 70 6.10 -9.97 -5.79
C MET A 70 7.09 -8.80 -5.93
N PRO A 71 6.87 -7.85 -6.84
CA PRO A 71 7.56 -6.57 -6.79
C PRO A 71 7.33 -5.88 -5.45
N ILE A 72 8.40 -5.38 -4.83
CA ILE A 72 8.34 -4.66 -3.57
C ILE A 72 8.79 -3.23 -3.82
N TYR A 73 7.94 -2.27 -3.44
CA TYR A 73 8.23 -0.84 -3.49
C TYR A 73 8.33 -0.29 -2.08
N ILE A 74 9.38 0.47 -1.81
CA ILE A 74 9.62 1.15 -0.54
C ILE A 74 9.55 2.64 -0.79
N LEU A 75 8.58 3.31 -0.16
CA LEU A 75 8.29 4.72 -0.38
C LEU A 75 8.94 5.54 0.72
N GLU A 76 9.67 6.58 0.32
CA GLU A 76 10.33 7.51 1.23
C GLU A 76 9.98 8.95 0.92
N ILE A 77 9.72 9.74 1.96
CA ILE A 77 9.69 11.19 1.83
C ILE A 77 11.11 11.73 1.72
N ASP A 78 11.37 12.43 0.63
CA ASP A 78 12.61 13.17 0.41
C ASP A 78 12.32 14.51 -0.29
N SER A 79 12.41 15.60 0.47
CA SER A 79 12.17 16.95 -0.03
C SER A 79 13.16 17.36 -1.13
N LYS A 80 14.34 16.73 -1.21
CA LYS A 80 15.33 16.98 -2.27
C LYS A 80 14.79 16.66 -3.67
N VAL A 81 13.80 15.76 -3.77
CA VAL A 81 13.12 15.44 -5.03
C VAL A 81 12.43 16.67 -5.65
N ASN A 82 12.14 17.72 -4.86
CA ASN A 82 11.63 18.98 -5.40
C ASN A 82 12.65 19.81 -6.17
N GLN A 83 13.94 19.59 -5.91
CA GLN A 83 15.05 20.42 -6.38
C GLN A 83 15.91 19.70 -7.41
N GLN A 84 15.96 18.37 -7.37
CA GLN A 84 16.76 17.56 -8.28
C GLN A 84 16.04 16.26 -8.65
N ALA A 85 16.27 15.80 -9.87
CA ALA A 85 15.86 14.46 -10.29
C ALA A 85 16.73 13.43 -9.56
N ILE A 86 16.08 12.53 -8.81
CA ILE A 86 16.72 11.39 -8.16
C ILE A 86 16.25 10.16 -8.91
N ALA A 87 17.12 9.23 -9.28
CA ALA A 87 16.65 7.97 -9.89
C ALA A 87 16.05 7.03 -8.82
N PRO A 88 15.12 6.12 -9.18
CA PRO A 88 14.75 5.01 -8.30
C PRO A 88 15.97 4.15 -7.95
N ILE A 89 15.99 3.61 -6.72
CA ILE A 89 17.12 2.80 -6.23
C ILE A 89 16.64 1.36 -6.06
N VAL A 90 17.31 0.40 -6.70
CA VAL A 90 17.08 -1.02 -6.41
C VAL A 90 18.03 -1.47 -5.31
N LEU A 91 17.50 -2.02 -4.22
CA LEU A 91 18.29 -2.45 -3.08
C LEU A 91 19.14 -3.69 -3.43
N GLY A 92 20.45 -3.60 -3.21
CA GLY A 92 21.35 -4.74 -3.23
C GLY A 92 21.34 -5.52 -1.91
N LYS A 93 22.35 -6.35 -1.70
CA LYS A 93 22.49 -7.20 -0.50
C LYS A 93 22.71 -6.42 0.81
N ASN A 94 23.18 -5.18 0.73
CA ASN A 94 23.52 -4.36 1.89
C ASN A 94 22.58 -3.15 1.98
N ALA A 95 22.21 -2.76 3.21
CA ALA A 95 21.50 -1.52 3.46
C ALA A 95 22.36 -0.32 3.02
N ASN A 96 21.85 0.52 2.11
CA ASN A 96 22.58 1.61 1.49
C ASN A 96 22.31 2.94 2.22
N PRO A 97 23.33 3.76 2.59
CA PRO A 97 23.13 5.04 3.27
C PRO A 97 22.36 6.10 2.45
N LEU A 98 22.18 5.90 1.14
CA LEU A 98 21.31 6.74 0.29
C LEU A 98 19.81 6.45 0.50
N VAL A 99 19.49 5.46 1.33
CA VAL A 99 18.14 5.00 1.67
C VAL A 99 17.86 5.42 3.12
N LYS A 100 16.74 6.10 3.35
CA LYS A 100 16.34 6.60 4.66
C LYS A 100 15.46 5.61 5.42
N THR A 101 14.93 4.61 4.73
CA THR A 101 14.16 3.50 5.28
C THR A 101 14.96 2.79 6.36
N ASN A 102 14.31 2.42 7.44
CA ASN A 102 14.92 1.64 8.50
C ASN A 102 15.51 0.34 7.93
N SER A 103 16.75 0.00 8.29
CA SER A 103 17.48 -1.16 7.73
C SER A 103 16.75 -2.49 7.93
N ASN A 104 15.90 -2.60 8.95
CA ASN A 104 15.07 -3.78 9.19
C ASN A 104 14.05 -4.05 8.08
N PHE A 105 13.70 -3.04 7.28
CA PHE A 105 12.73 -3.14 6.20
C PHE A 105 13.37 -3.09 4.80
N CYS A 106 14.70 -2.93 4.74
CA CYS A 106 15.45 -2.95 3.50
C CYS A 106 15.57 -4.39 3.00
N ILE A 107 14.78 -4.74 1.98
CA ILE A 107 14.81 -6.05 1.35
C ILE A 107 15.54 -5.97 0.00
N GLU A 108 16.53 -6.83 -0.19
CA GLU A 108 17.23 -7.01 -1.48
C GLU A 108 16.21 -7.22 -2.64
N GLY A 109 16.38 -6.46 -3.71
CA GLY A 109 15.52 -6.45 -4.89
C GLY A 109 14.34 -5.48 -4.82
N ALA A 110 14.05 -4.88 -3.64
CA ALA A 110 13.02 -3.86 -3.54
C ALA A 110 13.45 -2.56 -4.26
N THR A 111 12.47 -1.86 -4.84
CA THR A 111 12.68 -0.56 -5.48
C THR A 111 12.28 0.56 -4.52
N VAL A 112 13.25 1.41 -4.17
CA VAL A 112 13.03 2.59 -3.34
C VAL A 112 12.57 3.75 -4.22
N VAL A 113 11.38 4.25 -3.92
CA VAL A 113 10.72 5.36 -4.58
C VAL A 113 10.73 6.57 -3.65
N LYS A 114 11.34 7.66 -4.12
CA LYS A 114 11.42 8.92 -3.39
C LYS A 114 10.28 9.82 -3.83
N LYS A 115 9.45 10.26 -2.89
CA LYS A 115 8.37 11.23 -3.10
C LYS A 115 8.66 12.53 -2.35
N PRO A 116 8.28 13.69 -2.88
CA PRO A 116 8.53 14.98 -2.24
C PRO A 116 7.69 15.21 -0.98
N HIS A 117 6.54 14.53 -0.87
CA HIS A 117 5.56 14.75 0.18
C HIS A 117 4.68 13.50 0.39
N ILE A 118 3.39 13.69 0.67
CA ILE A 118 2.44 12.65 1.08
C ILE A 118 2.19 11.58 0.02
N SER A 119 1.89 11.99 -1.22
CA SER A 119 1.45 11.07 -2.28
C SER A 119 2.61 10.66 -3.19
N MET A 120 2.68 9.37 -3.52
CA MET A 120 3.57 8.83 -4.54
C MET A 120 3.11 9.18 -5.96
N PHE A 121 1.85 9.57 -6.13
CA PHE A 121 1.32 10.08 -7.39
C PHE A 121 1.65 11.56 -7.63
N ASN A 122 2.49 12.15 -6.78
CA ASN A 122 3.04 13.46 -7.07
C ASN A 122 3.88 13.40 -8.36
N PRO A 123 3.69 14.34 -9.31
CA PRO A 123 4.46 14.35 -10.57
C PRO A 123 5.97 14.44 -10.40
N LYS A 124 6.45 14.92 -9.24
CA LYS A 124 7.88 14.99 -8.93
C LYS A 124 8.44 13.70 -8.34
N THR A 125 7.61 12.72 -7.94
CA THR A 125 8.10 11.42 -7.47
C THR A 125 9.06 10.81 -8.50
N ASN A 126 10.15 10.19 -8.04
CA ASN A 126 11.18 9.68 -8.95
C ASN A 126 10.76 8.47 -9.81
N LEU A 127 9.59 7.92 -9.55
CA LEU A 127 8.98 6.84 -10.33
C LEU A 127 7.50 7.16 -10.54
N ASP A 128 7.06 7.13 -11.80
CA ASP A 128 5.64 7.21 -12.15
C ASP A 128 4.96 5.89 -11.74
N MET A 129 4.52 5.83 -10.49
CA MET A 129 3.94 4.61 -9.91
C MET A 129 2.73 4.10 -10.68
N LYS A 130 1.93 5.00 -11.29
CA LYS A 130 0.78 4.57 -12.09
C LYS A 130 1.25 3.80 -13.33
N LYS A 131 2.18 4.37 -14.11
CA LYS A 131 2.73 3.69 -15.30
C LYS A 131 3.50 2.43 -14.93
N GLU A 132 4.25 2.47 -13.83
CA GLU A 132 5.01 1.32 -13.34
C GLU A 132 4.07 0.12 -13.08
N LEU A 133 3.01 0.32 -12.29
CA LEU A 133 2.04 -0.72 -11.98
C LEU A 133 1.34 -1.23 -13.24
N GLN A 134 0.93 -0.32 -14.13
CA GLN A 134 0.30 -0.68 -15.41
C GLN A 134 1.23 -1.48 -16.32
N SER A 135 2.48 -1.05 -16.49
CA SER A 135 3.46 -1.72 -17.36
C SER A 135 3.81 -3.13 -16.89
N LYS A 136 3.77 -3.35 -15.57
CA LYS A 136 3.97 -4.67 -14.97
C LYS A 136 2.69 -5.50 -14.93
N ASN A 137 1.54 -4.97 -15.36
CA ASN A 137 0.18 -5.50 -15.21
C ASN A 137 -0.19 -5.83 -13.75
N ILE A 138 0.25 -5.01 -12.79
CA ILE A 138 -0.11 -5.15 -11.37
C ILE A 138 -1.56 -4.72 -11.16
N ASP A 139 -2.39 -5.63 -10.66
CA ASP A 139 -3.83 -5.44 -10.44
C ASP A 139 -4.21 -5.46 -8.95
N ALA A 140 -3.26 -5.81 -8.08
CA ALA A 140 -3.43 -5.79 -6.64
C ALA A 140 -2.14 -5.37 -5.91
N VAL A 141 -2.29 -4.62 -4.83
CA VAL A 141 -1.19 -4.15 -4.00
C VAL A 141 -1.47 -4.42 -2.54
N VAL A 142 -0.48 -4.93 -1.81
CA VAL A 142 -0.49 -4.96 -0.34
C VAL A 142 0.15 -3.68 0.14
N ILE A 143 -0.60 -2.85 0.89
CA ILE A 143 -0.10 -1.58 1.44
C ILE A 143 0.11 -1.70 2.94
N MET A 144 1.28 -1.21 3.40
CA MET A 144 1.70 -1.25 4.80
C MET A 144 2.46 0.01 5.19
N GLY A 145 2.46 0.34 6.48
CA GLY A 145 3.12 1.52 7.04
C GLY A 145 2.31 2.17 8.16
N GLN A 146 2.53 3.45 8.42
CA GLN A 146 1.79 4.18 9.47
C GLN A 146 0.38 4.61 9.04
N LYS A 147 -0.62 4.15 9.78
CA LYS A 147 -2.05 4.32 9.53
C LYS A 147 -2.54 5.76 9.66
N THR A 148 -2.08 6.48 10.68
CA THR A 148 -2.37 7.91 10.92
C THR A 148 -1.56 8.85 10.05
N ASN A 149 -0.54 8.33 9.38
CA ASN A 149 0.16 9.12 8.40
C ASN A 149 -0.78 9.31 7.20
N GLN A 150 -1.09 10.57 6.90
CA GLN A 150 -1.83 10.96 5.71
C GLN A 150 -1.26 10.29 4.45
N CYS A 151 0.02 9.90 4.46
CA CYS A 151 0.66 9.13 3.40
C CYS A 151 0.00 7.78 3.12
N VAL A 152 -0.23 6.89 4.09
CA VAL A 152 -0.84 5.59 3.79
C VAL A 152 -2.24 5.77 3.25
N LYS A 153 -3.08 6.57 3.92
CA LYS A 153 -4.44 6.87 3.47
C LYS A 153 -4.46 7.47 2.06
N THR A 154 -3.69 8.53 1.80
CA THR A 154 -3.71 9.22 0.51
C THR A 154 -3.21 8.32 -0.61
N ASN A 155 -2.19 7.48 -0.37
CA ASN A 155 -1.73 6.54 -1.38
C ASN A 155 -2.74 5.40 -1.58
N ALA A 156 -3.45 4.96 -0.54
CA ALA A 156 -4.46 3.91 -0.65
C ALA A 156 -5.71 4.37 -1.41
N VAL A 157 -6.32 5.47 -0.96
CA VAL A 157 -7.68 5.89 -1.37
C VAL A 157 -7.77 7.33 -1.90
N GLY A 158 -6.63 8.00 -2.06
CA GLY A 158 -6.58 9.39 -2.46
C GLY A 158 -6.94 10.36 -1.33
N GLY A 159 -6.87 11.64 -1.63
CA GLY A 159 -7.25 12.68 -0.69
C GLY A 159 -6.54 14.01 -0.94
N PHE A 160 -7.05 15.04 -0.25
CA PHE A 160 -6.39 16.34 -0.18
C PHE A 160 -5.18 16.26 0.75
N THR A 161 -4.09 16.90 0.33
CA THR A 161 -2.79 16.86 1.03
C THR A 161 -2.45 18.15 1.77
N ASP A 162 -3.26 19.18 1.61
CA ASP A 162 -3.16 20.45 2.31
C ASP A 162 -4.46 20.77 3.06
N ARG A 163 -4.40 21.73 3.99
CA ARG A 163 -5.55 22.15 4.80
C ARG A 163 -6.58 22.97 4.03
N GLN A 164 -6.21 23.48 2.85
CA GLN A 164 -7.05 24.34 2.02
C GLN A 164 -7.82 23.52 0.96
N ASN A 165 -7.63 22.20 0.93
CA ASN A 165 -8.16 21.27 -0.06
C ASN A 165 -7.84 21.67 -1.51
N GLN A 166 -6.65 22.21 -1.77
CA GLN A 166 -6.26 22.64 -3.12
C GLN A 166 -5.55 21.53 -3.90
N ASN A 167 -4.75 20.70 -3.23
CA ASN A 167 -3.97 19.64 -3.87
C ASN A 167 -4.55 18.26 -3.56
N TYR A 168 -5.33 17.74 -4.50
CA TYR A 168 -5.88 16.38 -4.48
C TYR A 168 -4.97 15.41 -5.24
N PHE A 169 -4.74 14.23 -4.67
CA PHE A 169 -4.11 13.11 -5.37
C PHE A 169 -5.04 11.91 -5.37
N ALA A 170 -5.10 11.19 -6.50
CA ALA A 170 -5.80 9.92 -6.62
C ALA A 170 -5.14 8.83 -5.77
N GLY A 171 -5.88 7.77 -5.46
CA GLY A 171 -5.40 6.61 -4.72
C GLY A 171 -5.06 5.41 -5.60
N LEU A 172 -4.37 4.43 -5.01
CA LEU A 172 -4.16 3.11 -5.61
C LEU A 172 -5.48 2.40 -5.92
N ASN A 173 -6.52 2.64 -5.13
CA ASN A 173 -7.84 2.03 -5.28
C ASN A 173 -8.55 2.39 -6.60
N ASP A 174 -8.13 3.46 -7.28
CA ASP A 174 -8.61 3.84 -8.61
C ASP A 174 -7.90 3.06 -9.73
N ILE A 175 -6.75 2.45 -9.43
CA ILE A 175 -5.87 1.78 -10.40
C ILE A 175 -5.93 0.26 -10.23
N CYS A 176 -5.99 -0.21 -8.99
CA CYS A 176 -5.85 -1.61 -8.62
C CYS A 176 -6.58 -1.89 -7.30
N LYS A 177 -6.61 -3.16 -6.90
CA LYS A 177 -7.15 -3.55 -5.59
C LYS A 177 -6.13 -3.32 -4.50
N VAL A 178 -6.53 -2.72 -3.39
CA VAL A 178 -5.68 -2.42 -2.24
C VAL A 178 -5.96 -3.41 -1.13
N TYR A 179 -4.95 -4.15 -0.68
CA TYR A 179 -5.03 -5.16 0.36
C TYR A 179 -4.28 -4.68 1.59
N THR A 180 -4.89 -4.79 2.77
CA THR A 180 -4.24 -4.41 4.03
C THR A 180 -4.90 -5.08 5.25
N CYS A 181 -4.32 -4.91 6.44
CA CYS A 181 -4.92 -5.30 7.73
C CYS A 181 -4.37 -4.43 8.86
N ASP A 182 -5.00 -4.49 10.04
CA ASP A 182 -4.52 -3.76 11.21
C ASP A 182 -3.09 -4.13 11.62
N ASP A 183 -2.69 -5.41 11.49
CA ASP A 183 -1.35 -5.87 11.90
C ASP A 183 -0.21 -5.15 11.15
N ILE A 184 -0.44 -4.74 9.90
CA ILE A 184 0.57 -4.07 9.04
C ILE A 184 0.32 -2.56 8.90
N LEU A 185 -0.66 -2.04 9.62
CA LEU A 185 -0.96 -0.62 9.74
C LEU A 185 -0.64 -0.16 11.16
N ARG A 186 0.48 0.56 11.33
CA ARG A 186 0.87 1.06 12.65
C ARG A 186 -0.11 2.12 13.12
N ASP A 187 -0.49 2.05 14.40
CA ASP A 187 -1.38 2.96 15.19
C ASP A 187 -2.69 2.26 15.60
N GLN A 188 -3.15 2.51 16.83
CA GLN A 188 -4.34 1.92 17.43
C GLN A 188 -5.65 2.52 16.91
N SER A 189 -5.59 3.69 16.28
CA SER A 189 -6.76 4.36 15.68
C SER A 189 -7.35 3.56 14.53
N GLU A 190 -8.65 3.68 14.27
CA GLU A 190 -9.33 2.93 13.21
C GLU A 190 -8.92 3.40 11.80
N ALA A 191 -8.81 2.47 10.84
CA ALA A 191 -8.60 2.81 9.43
C ALA A 191 -9.93 3.29 8.85
N THR A 192 -10.22 4.58 9.00
CA THR A 192 -11.48 5.20 8.53
C THR A 192 -11.75 5.02 7.03
N TRP A 193 -10.74 4.64 6.26
CA TRP A 193 -10.81 4.38 4.82
C TRP A 193 -10.94 2.90 4.44
N LYS A 194 -11.04 1.98 5.41
CA LYS A 194 -11.09 0.53 5.17
C LYS A 194 -12.29 0.05 4.34
N ASN A 195 -13.37 0.84 4.29
CA ASN A 195 -14.58 0.54 3.53
C ASN A 195 -14.61 1.24 2.15
N ALA A 196 -13.51 1.89 1.74
CA ALA A 196 -13.44 2.52 0.44
C ALA A 196 -13.52 1.48 -0.69
N LYS A 197 -14.01 1.91 -1.85
CA LYS A 197 -14.06 1.08 -3.06
C LYS A 197 -12.67 0.48 -3.33
N ASN A 198 -12.64 -0.80 -3.73
CA ASN A 198 -11.44 -1.57 -4.06
C ASN A 198 -10.42 -1.75 -2.93
N VAL A 199 -10.76 -1.41 -1.67
CA VAL A 199 -9.92 -1.68 -0.49
C VAL A 199 -10.39 -2.94 0.20
N PHE A 200 -9.59 -3.99 0.21
CA PHE A 200 -9.82 -5.26 0.90
C PHE A 200 -9.09 -5.28 2.22
N PHE A 201 -9.85 -5.10 3.31
CA PHE A 201 -9.34 -5.03 4.67
C PHE A 201 -9.48 -6.38 5.37
N TYR A 202 -8.35 -7.03 5.67
CA TYR A 202 -8.32 -8.34 6.29
C TYR A 202 -8.28 -8.22 7.80
N THR A 203 -9.04 -9.05 8.51
CA THR A 203 -9.03 -9.04 9.98
C THR A 203 -7.87 -9.83 10.59
N LYS A 204 -7.13 -10.59 9.78
CA LYS A 204 -5.99 -11.42 10.23
C LYS A 204 -4.85 -11.31 9.24
N LEU A 205 -3.62 -11.14 9.73
CA LEU A 205 -2.42 -11.22 8.89
C LEU A 205 -2.15 -12.65 8.39
N LYS A 206 -2.20 -13.61 9.31
CA LYS A 206 -1.94 -15.04 9.07
C LYS A 206 -3.08 -15.89 9.63
N LYS A 207 -3.16 -17.15 9.18
CA LYS A 207 -4.05 -18.14 9.77
C LYS A 207 -3.56 -18.47 11.18
N ASP A 208 -4.51 -18.70 12.10
CA ASP A 208 -4.22 -19.17 13.46
C ASP A 208 -3.54 -20.55 13.45
#